data_AF-A0A959QGJ0-F1
#
_entry.id   AF-A0A959QGJ0-F1
#
_cell.length_a   1.000
_cell.length_b   1.000
_cell.length_c   1.000
_cell.angle_alpha   90.00
_cell.angle_beta   90.00
_cell.angle_gamma   90.00
#
_symmetry.space_group_name_H-M   'P 1'
#
loop_
_entity.id
_entity.type
_entity.pdbx_description
1 polymer ?
#
loop_
_entity_poly.entity_id
_entity_poly.type
_entity_poly.pdbx_seq_one_letter_code
_entity_poly.pdbx_strand_id
1 'polypeptide(L)'
;YRFMAFFNNSRDEDTFSDYPVLRTLDSVQQQKLKHLHSWLEENAEAGQIKEIEHFIKTWQPSVNSLISDKFVNSELADTKWLVFRNHSSSRLKSMNLTGKNRLIYRYRSFLPGGNLQLHENAVDGPLICDIQIEDSKGKWAYREVELKPSEGVSDLYFTYNNRNLKDSLKNGLMFDWFYFTSAFPGKGRDQYQEAKDLYWDLITASTDQTPIMQENPANWMRTTYVFDRGNWLTHGDTVTAGVPAFMNPLPVDLPANRLGLAYWLADAKNPLTARVYINRIWEQLFGVGLVETLEDFGSQGIPPVNQNLLDHLAWKFMHDFDWSTKALLKYIVASATYRQSSFSSDETLNKDPENKYLSRSPRVRLSAEQIRDQALMVSGLLNEEMYGPSVMPFQPDRIWNSPYNGRKWIESTDGQQYRRALYTYWKRTSPYPSMLLFDMMAREVCTPRRINTNTPLQALVTLNDSVYVEAAARFAKCMIDEGGSNLEDQLKYGYRKMLFKEIPDDKLNVLTDLYANMSANPDSKEEMNNAGEHLRKMKIIANTMFNLDELVTKN
;
A
#
# COMPACT_ATOMS: atom_id res chain seq x y z
N TYR A 1 24.52 14.01 7.65
CA TYR A 1 24.59 12.81 8.52
C TYR A 1 23.48 12.77 9.57
N ARG A 2 23.34 13.78 10.46
CA ARG A 2 22.28 13.81 11.50
C ARG A 2 20.86 13.55 11.00
N PHE A 3 20.51 14.03 9.81
CA PHE A 3 19.21 13.77 9.19
C PHE A 3 18.94 12.28 8.94
N MET A 4 19.97 11.51 8.58
CA MET A 4 19.82 10.07 8.35
C MET A 4 19.61 9.29 9.65
N ALA A 5 20.01 9.84 10.81
CA ALA A 5 19.86 9.18 12.10
C ALA A 5 18.40 9.02 12.55
N PHE A 6 17.46 9.77 11.97
CA PHE A 6 16.02 9.55 12.19
C PHE A 6 15.55 8.16 11.74
N PHE A 7 16.24 7.53 10.79
CA PHE A 7 15.79 6.28 10.17
C PHE A 7 16.45 5.02 10.77
N ASN A 8 17.57 5.18 11.48
CA ASN A 8 18.37 4.04 11.95
C ASN A 8 17.66 3.25 13.06
N ASN A 9 16.88 3.93 13.91
CA ASN A 9 16.26 3.33 15.10
C ASN A 9 14.90 2.65 14.83
N SER A 10 14.44 2.63 13.59
CA SER A 10 13.20 1.95 13.22
C SER A 10 13.31 0.42 13.29
N ARG A 11 12.19 -0.21 13.62
CA ARG A 11 11.90 -1.64 13.51
C ARG A 11 11.05 -1.86 12.26
N ASP A 12 11.70 -2.34 11.24
CA ASP A 12 11.21 -3.07 10.09
C ASP A 12 12.09 -4.31 10.03
N GLU A 13 11.76 -5.34 10.81
CA GLU A 13 12.71 -6.43 11.07
C GLU A 13 12.96 -7.34 9.87
N ASP A 14 12.49 -6.92 8.67
CA ASP A 14 12.56 -7.63 7.39
C ASP A 14 12.28 -9.13 7.57
N THR A 15 11.30 -9.43 8.44
CA THR A 15 10.97 -10.80 8.78
C THR A 15 10.11 -11.40 7.68
N PHE A 16 10.04 -12.72 7.62
CA PHE A 16 9.15 -13.40 6.67
C PHE A 16 7.67 -13.01 6.83
N SER A 17 7.27 -12.56 8.02
CA SER A 17 5.91 -12.09 8.31
C SER A 17 5.79 -10.57 8.35
N ASP A 18 6.80 -9.84 7.86
CA ASP A 18 6.85 -8.38 7.79
C ASP A 18 6.54 -7.69 9.13
N TYR A 19 7.06 -8.23 10.25
CA TYR A 19 6.87 -7.62 11.56
C TYR A 19 7.66 -6.30 11.72
N PRO A 20 7.11 -5.31 12.44
CA PRO A 20 5.81 -5.31 13.11
C PRO A 20 4.65 -5.11 12.12
N VAL A 21 3.48 -5.66 12.47
CA VAL A 21 2.26 -5.52 11.67
C VAL A 21 1.18 -4.80 12.47
N LEU A 22 0.29 -4.08 11.79
CA LEU A 22 -1.01 -3.68 12.31
C LEU A 22 -2.02 -4.76 11.95
N ARG A 23 -2.70 -5.29 12.97
CA ARG A 23 -3.76 -6.28 12.87
C ARG A 23 -5.11 -5.56 12.73
N THR A 24 -5.74 -5.68 11.57
CA THR A 24 -7.05 -5.09 11.31
C THR A 24 -8.12 -6.01 11.89
N LEU A 25 -8.75 -5.56 12.98
CA LEU A 25 -9.86 -6.28 13.60
C LEU A 25 -11.15 -6.06 12.80
N ASP A 26 -11.87 -7.15 12.54
CA ASP A 26 -13.20 -7.10 11.93
C ASP A 26 -14.25 -6.48 12.87
N SER A 27 -15.48 -6.28 12.40
CA SER A 27 -16.54 -5.64 13.18
C SER A 27 -16.89 -6.39 14.48
N VAL A 28 -16.83 -7.72 14.47
CA VAL A 28 -17.10 -8.57 15.65
C VAL A 28 -15.95 -8.46 16.65
N GLN A 29 -14.72 -8.54 16.16
CA GLN A 29 -13.50 -8.41 16.96
C GLN A 29 -13.37 -7.00 17.56
N GLN A 30 -13.78 -5.95 16.84
CA GLN A 30 -13.82 -4.59 17.37
C GLN A 30 -14.82 -4.44 18.53
N GLN A 31 -15.98 -5.12 18.46
CA GLN A 31 -16.93 -5.14 19.59
C GLN A 31 -16.33 -5.85 20.81
N LYS A 32 -15.66 -6.99 20.61
CA LYS A 32 -14.93 -7.69 21.68
C LYS A 32 -13.85 -6.81 22.30
N LEU A 33 -13.08 -6.09 21.48
CA LEU A 33 -12.06 -5.15 21.97
C LEU A 33 -12.67 -4.02 22.79
N LYS A 34 -13.80 -3.45 22.36
CA LYS A 34 -14.52 -2.42 23.13
C LYS A 34 -15.00 -2.94 24.48
N HIS A 35 -15.55 -4.16 24.50
CA HIS A 35 -15.98 -4.77 25.74
C HIS A 35 -14.82 -5.03 26.70
N LEU A 36 -13.70 -5.56 26.19
CA LEU A 36 -12.46 -5.71 26.95
C LEU A 36 -11.95 -4.37 27.47
N HIS A 37 -11.96 -3.32 26.64
CA HIS A 37 -11.54 -1.98 27.03
C HIS A 37 -12.34 -1.44 28.21
N SER A 38 -13.67 -1.49 28.15
CA SER A 38 -14.53 -1.03 29.25
C SER A 38 -14.24 -1.75 30.56
N TRP A 39 -14.02 -3.07 30.51
CA TRP A 39 -13.64 -3.82 31.71
C TRP A 39 -12.25 -3.39 32.23
N LEU A 40 -11.29 -3.16 31.34
CA LEU A 40 -9.94 -2.72 31.71
C LEU A 40 -9.92 -1.32 32.33
N GLU A 41 -10.75 -0.38 31.87
CA GLU A 41 -10.85 0.98 32.45
C GLU A 41 -11.18 0.96 33.94
N GLU A 42 -11.97 -0.02 34.39
CA GLU A 42 -12.37 -0.17 35.79
C GLU A 42 -11.35 -0.98 36.64
N ASN A 43 -10.49 -1.77 35.98
CA ASN A 43 -9.73 -2.84 36.64
C ASN A 43 -8.20 -2.81 36.40
N ALA A 44 -7.69 -1.88 35.59
CA ALA A 44 -6.27 -1.78 35.22
C ALA A 44 -5.78 -0.33 35.18
N GLU A 45 -4.46 -0.14 35.30
CA GLU A 45 -3.84 1.18 35.16
C GLU A 45 -3.73 1.59 33.69
N ALA A 46 -3.81 2.89 33.39
CA ALA A 46 -3.77 3.42 32.03
C ALA A 46 -2.58 2.92 31.17
N GLY A 47 -1.41 2.72 31.80
CA GLY A 47 -0.23 2.14 31.14
C GLY A 47 -0.44 0.70 30.68
N GLN A 48 -1.08 -0.13 31.52
CA GLN A 48 -1.38 -1.53 31.23
C GLN A 48 -2.45 -1.65 30.12
N ILE A 49 -3.48 -0.80 30.17
CA ILE A 49 -4.51 -0.75 29.13
C ILE A 49 -3.85 -0.48 27.76
N LYS A 50 -2.97 0.52 27.71
CA LYS A 50 -2.23 0.88 26.49
C LYS A 50 -1.34 -0.27 25.99
N GLU A 51 -0.60 -0.96 26.87
CA GLU A 51 0.25 -2.11 26.51
C GLU A 51 -0.60 -3.26 25.95
N ILE A 52 -1.69 -3.63 26.61
CA ILE A 52 -2.60 -4.71 26.20
C ILE A 52 -3.21 -4.42 24.83
N GLU A 53 -3.78 -3.22 24.64
CA GLU A 53 -4.37 -2.86 23.36
C GLU A 53 -3.35 -2.76 22.24
N HIS A 54 -2.17 -2.22 22.53
CA HIS A 54 -1.10 -2.14 21.56
C HIS A 54 -0.68 -3.54 21.12
N PHE A 55 -0.54 -4.47 22.07
CA PHE A 55 -0.21 -5.86 21.77
C PHE A 55 -1.32 -6.57 20.99
N ILE A 56 -2.61 -6.35 21.30
CA ILE A 56 -3.72 -6.85 20.48
C ILE A 56 -3.62 -6.32 19.05
N LYS A 57 -3.37 -5.02 18.89
CA LYS A 57 -3.35 -4.38 17.56
C LYS A 57 -2.08 -4.68 16.76
N THR A 58 -0.97 -5.09 17.40
CA THR A 58 0.33 -5.14 16.70
C THR A 58 1.22 -6.34 17.01
N TRP A 59 0.89 -7.14 18.03
CA TRP A 59 1.80 -8.10 18.66
C TRP A 59 3.13 -7.47 19.11
N GLN A 60 3.11 -6.19 19.49
CA GLN A 60 4.27 -5.48 20.04
C GLN A 60 4.01 -5.01 21.48
N PRO A 61 5.06 -4.96 22.33
CA PRO A 61 6.44 -5.35 22.01
C PRO A 61 6.60 -6.88 21.95
N SER A 62 7.27 -7.38 20.93
CA SER A 62 7.71 -8.79 20.89
C SER A 62 9.16 -8.89 20.45
N VAL A 63 9.82 -9.94 20.91
CA VAL A 63 11.17 -10.35 20.56
C VAL A 63 11.05 -11.41 19.48
N ASN A 64 11.39 -11.07 18.24
CA ASN A 64 11.36 -12.05 17.15
C ASN A 64 12.48 -13.07 17.33
N SER A 65 12.16 -14.33 17.08
CA SER A 65 13.09 -15.44 17.33
C SER A 65 14.34 -15.40 16.45
N LEU A 66 14.29 -14.70 15.32
CA LEU A 66 15.43 -14.47 14.42
C LEU A 66 16.63 -13.77 15.06
N ILE A 67 16.43 -13.05 16.17
CA ILE A 67 17.55 -12.38 16.86
C ILE A 67 18.36 -13.33 17.74
N SER A 68 17.94 -14.60 17.83
CA SER A 68 18.63 -15.61 18.63
C SER A 68 20.04 -15.86 18.12
N ASP A 69 20.95 -16.21 19.02
CA ASP A 69 22.31 -16.61 18.68
C ASP A 69 22.79 -17.76 19.58
N LYS A 70 24.10 -18.07 19.55
CA LYS A 70 24.76 -19.11 20.37
C LYS A 70 24.04 -20.47 20.32
N PHE A 71 23.91 -20.99 19.11
CA PHE A 71 23.19 -22.23 18.85
C PHE A 71 24.01 -23.49 19.20
N VAL A 72 23.37 -24.44 19.86
CA VAL A 72 23.83 -25.83 20.01
C VAL A 72 22.69 -26.75 19.57
N ASN A 73 22.90 -27.52 18.50
CA ASN A 73 21.87 -28.35 17.87
C ASN A 73 20.50 -27.64 17.62
N SER A 74 20.58 -26.34 17.40
CA SER A 74 19.49 -25.43 17.06
C SER A 74 19.95 -24.54 15.91
N GLU A 75 19.03 -23.85 15.26
CA GLU A 75 19.36 -22.94 14.15
C GLU A 75 18.23 -21.97 13.87
N LEU A 76 18.48 -21.01 12.98
CA LEU A 76 17.43 -20.25 12.31
C LEU A 76 17.05 -20.96 11.02
N ALA A 77 15.94 -21.69 11.02
CA ALA A 77 15.45 -22.38 9.83
C ALA A 77 15.07 -21.37 8.76
N ASP A 78 15.66 -21.54 7.57
CA ASP A 78 15.51 -20.61 6.43
C ASP A 78 15.83 -19.16 6.81
N THR A 79 16.76 -18.96 7.77
CA THR A 79 17.12 -17.65 8.36
C THR A 79 15.99 -16.90 9.07
N LYS A 80 14.86 -17.59 9.35
CA LYS A 80 13.60 -16.95 9.81
C LYS A 80 13.21 -17.30 11.23
N TRP A 81 13.16 -18.59 11.54
CA TRP A 81 12.56 -19.09 12.77
C TRP A 81 13.58 -19.85 13.61
N LEU A 82 13.62 -19.58 14.90
CA LEU A 82 14.40 -20.38 15.84
C LEU A 82 13.83 -21.80 15.91
N VAL A 83 14.68 -22.79 15.65
CA VAL A 83 14.32 -24.19 15.68
C VAL A 83 15.24 -24.96 16.60
N PHE A 84 14.66 -25.85 17.40
CA PHE A 84 15.36 -26.75 18.32
C PHE A 84 15.22 -28.20 17.85
N ARG A 85 16.35 -28.92 17.82
CA ARG A 85 16.41 -30.39 17.72
C ARG A 85 16.61 -30.98 19.12
N ASN A 86 16.80 -32.29 19.26
CA ASN A 86 16.96 -32.86 20.60
C ASN A 86 18.28 -32.41 21.25
N HIS A 87 18.33 -32.26 22.58
CA HIS A 87 19.53 -31.82 23.32
C HIS A 87 20.14 -30.52 22.78
N SER A 88 19.30 -29.50 22.62
CA SER A 88 19.68 -28.25 21.98
C SER A 88 19.59 -27.06 22.90
N SER A 89 20.29 -25.98 22.54
CA SER A 89 20.19 -24.69 23.22
C SER A 89 20.35 -23.52 22.27
N SER A 90 19.85 -22.35 22.66
CA SER A 90 20.08 -21.07 21.98
C SER A 90 19.99 -19.93 22.99
N ARG A 91 20.37 -18.71 22.58
CA ARG A 91 20.35 -17.53 23.43
C ARG A 91 19.53 -16.40 22.82
N LEU A 92 18.72 -15.73 23.64
CA LEU A 92 18.25 -14.36 23.40
C LEU A 92 19.08 -13.41 24.26
N LYS A 93 19.82 -12.51 23.61
CA LYS A 93 20.74 -11.59 24.29
C LYS A 93 20.02 -10.37 24.87
N SER A 94 20.46 -9.89 26.03
CA SER A 94 20.08 -8.58 26.58
C SER A 94 18.56 -8.38 26.75
N MET A 95 17.89 -9.34 27.39
CA MET A 95 16.47 -9.26 27.71
C MET A 95 16.27 -8.53 29.03
N ASN A 96 15.43 -7.49 29.02
CA ASN A 96 15.02 -6.81 30.25
C ASN A 96 13.81 -7.53 30.86
N LEU A 97 14.02 -8.15 32.02
CA LEU A 97 12.98 -8.92 32.72
C LEU A 97 12.39 -8.18 33.93
N THR A 98 12.86 -6.97 34.23
CA THR A 98 12.35 -6.18 35.37
C THR A 98 10.83 -6.01 35.27
N GLY A 99 10.12 -6.48 36.29
CA GLY A 99 8.65 -6.41 36.36
C GLY A 99 7.91 -7.39 35.44
N LYS A 100 8.62 -8.27 34.72
CA LYS A 100 8.03 -9.26 33.83
C LYS A 100 7.95 -10.62 34.53
N ASN A 101 6.75 -11.16 34.66
CA ASN A 101 6.47 -12.45 35.32
C ASN A 101 5.64 -13.41 34.45
N ARG A 102 5.46 -13.05 33.18
CA ARG A 102 4.81 -13.86 32.15
C ARG A 102 5.63 -13.86 30.88
N LEU A 103 5.61 -15.01 30.20
CA LEU A 103 6.10 -15.16 28.85
C LEU A 103 4.95 -15.67 27.98
N ILE A 104 4.55 -14.87 27.00
CA ILE A 104 3.67 -15.29 25.91
C ILE A 104 4.53 -15.58 24.69
N TYR A 105 4.31 -16.68 24.00
CA TYR A 105 5.10 -17.03 22.82
C TYR A 105 4.26 -17.71 21.75
N ARG A 106 4.69 -17.53 20.50
CA ARG A 106 4.11 -18.20 19.33
C ARG A 106 5.07 -19.28 18.84
N TYR A 107 4.58 -20.52 18.73
CA TYR A 107 5.42 -21.70 18.46
C TYR A 107 4.74 -22.74 17.57
N ARG A 108 5.55 -23.68 17.05
CA ARG A 108 5.11 -24.96 16.48
C ARG A 108 5.85 -26.09 17.17
N SER A 109 5.14 -27.12 17.59
CA SER A 109 5.71 -28.40 17.98
C SER A 109 5.40 -29.44 16.90
N PHE A 110 6.38 -30.27 16.58
CA PHE A 110 6.27 -31.34 15.60
C PHE A 110 6.11 -32.72 16.26
N LEU A 111 6.40 -32.83 17.55
CA LEU A 111 6.25 -34.06 18.34
C LEU A 111 5.86 -33.75 19.79
N PRO A 112 5.05 -34.61 20.43
CA PRO A 112 4.70 -34.45 21.85
C PRO A 112 5.89 -34.73 22.78
N GLY A 113 5.80 -34.24 24.03
CA GLY A 113 6.73 -34.58 25.12
C GLY A 113 8.05 -33.81 25.11
N GLY A 114 8.08 -32.63 24.47
CA GLY A 114 9.23 -31.74 24.54
C GLY A 114 9.26 -30.98 25.87
N ASN A 115 10.43 -30.87 26.49
CA ASN A 115 10.69 -30.01 27.62
C ASN A 115 11.58 -28.84 27.20
N LEU A 116 11.14 -27.62 27.48
CA LEU A 116 11.91 -26.39 27.26
C LEU A 116 12.19 -25.72 28.60
N GLN A 117 13.46 -25.41 28.86
CA GLN A 117 13.89 -24.69 30.04
C GLN A 117 14.52 -23.35 29.65
N LEU A 118 14.28 -22.31 30.45
CA LEU A 118 14.88 -21.00 30.29
C LEU A 118 15.79 -20.73 31.49
N HIS A 119 17.05 -20.44 31.20
CA HIS A 119 18.10 -20.13 32.17
C HIS A 119 18.65 -18.73 31.95
N GLU A 120 19.05 -18.07 33.02
CA GLU A 120 19.70 -16.75 32.93
C GLU A 120 21.21 -16.86 32.83
N ASN A 121 21.79 -16.04 31.95
CA ASN A 121 23.21 -15.74 31.76
C ASN A 121 24.11 -16.92 31.32
N ALA A 122 23.68 -18.16 31.52
CA ALA A 122 24.35 -19.36 31.03
C ALA A 122 23.33 -20.50 30.78
N VAL A 123 23.72 -21.51 30.00
CA VAL A 123 22.89 -22.71 29.68
C VAL A 123 22.50 -23.49 30.94
N ASP A 124 23.35 -23.48 31.95
CA ASP A 124 23.20 -24.11 33.27
C ASP A 124 22.99 -23.08 34.40
N GLY A 125 22.68 -21.84 34.03
CA GLY A 125 22.42 -20.76 34.98
C GLY A 125 21.11 -20.92 35.75
N PRO A 126 20.69 -19.91 36.53
CA PRO A 126 19.44 -19.96 37.28
C PRO A 126 18.24 -20.26 36.39
N LEU A 127 17.51 -21.33 36.68
CA LEU A 127 16.30 -21.74 35.97
C LEU A 127 15.13 -20.81 36.32
N ILE A 128 14.65 -20.04 35.35
CA ILE A 128 13.54 -19.09 35.51
C ILE A 128 12.20 -19.61 34.97
N CYS A 129 12.21 -20.61 34.09
CA CYS A 129 11.01 -21.24 33.56
C CYS A 129 11.29 -22.68 33.10
N ASP A 130 10.39 -23.62 33.40
CA ASP A 130 10.41 -25.01 32.93
C ASP A 130 9.05 -25.31 32.29
N ILE A 131 9.05 -25.69 31.01
CA ILE A 131 7.86 -25.72 30.16
C ILE A 131 7.75 -27.08 29.49
N GLN A 132 6.67 -27.79 29.82
CA GLN A 132 6.23 -28.93 29.03
C GLN A 132 5.52 -28.45 27.77
N ILE A 133 6.14 -28.65 26.62
CA ILE A 133 5.65 -28.20 25.33
C ILE A 133 4.49 -29.08 24.88
N GLU A 134 3.34 -28.45 24.72
CA GLU A 134 2.17 -29.10 24.12
C GLU A 134 2.33 -29.29 22.62
N ASP A 135 1.82 -30.41 22.12
CA ASP A 135 1.84 -30.74 20.69
C ASP A 135 0.86 -29.86 19.91
N SER A 136 1.40 -28.96 19.07
CA SER A 136 0.62 -28.10 18.19
C SER A 136 0.30 -28.75 16.84
N LYS A 137 0.72 -30.02 16.64
CA LYS A 137 0.52 -30.80 15.41
C LYS A 137 1.06 -30.07 14.18
N GLY A 138 2.21 -29.40 14.34
CA GLY A 138 2.86 -28.61 13.30
C GLY A 138 2.16 -27.29 12.93
N LYS A 139 1.09 -26.89 13.64
CA LYS A 139 0.41 -25.59 13.43
C LYS A 139 0.97 -24.54 14.38
N TRP A 140 0.86 -23.27 13.99
CA TRP A 140 1.18 -22.16 14.91
C TRP A 140 0.18 -22.17 16.07
N ALA A 141 0.71 -22.10 17.29
CA ALA A 141 -0.05 -22.02 18.52
C ALA A 141 0.56 -20.95 19.44
N TYR A 142 -0.18 -20.56 20.47
CA TYR A 142 0.20 -19.55 21.44
C TYR A 142 0.05 -20.11 22.86
N ARG A 143 1.00 -19.79 23.74
CA ARG A 143 0.96 -20.17 25.15
C ARG A 143 1.48 -19.04 26.03
N GLU A 144 0.95 -18.99 27.25
CA GLU A 144 1.45 -18.17 28.35
C GLU A 144 2.01 -19.09 29.43
N VAL A 145 3.17 -18.74 29.95
CA VAL A 145 3.80 -19.42 31.09
C VAL A 145 4.24 -18.40 32.12
N GLU A 146 4.34 -18.84 33.37
CA GLU A 146 4.87 -18.01 34.45
C GLU A 146 6.40 -17.97 34.40
N LEU A 147 6.96 -16.79 34.63
CA LEU A 147 8.40 -16.59 34.82
C LEU A 147 8.66 -16.34 36.30
N LYS A 148 9.74 -16.94 36.81
CA LYS A 148 10.28 -16.51 38.11
C LYS A 148 10.72 -15.05 38.00
N PRO A 149 10.44 -14.21 39.02
CA PRO A 149 10.87 -12.82 39.02
C PRO A 149 12.38 -12.71 38.81
N SER A 150 12.77 -11.74 37.99
CA SER A 150 14.16 -11.38 37.72
C SER A 150 14.27 -9.87 37.57
N GLU A 151 15.44 -9.33 37.88
CA GLU A 151 15.72 -7.90 37.81
C GLU A 151 16.86 -7.61 36.85
N GLY A 152 16.70 -6.52 36.08
CA GLY A 152 17.70 -6.02 35.18
C GLY A 152 17.69 -6.66 33.80
N VAL A 153 18.85 -6.60 33.16
CA VAL A 153 19.07 -7.10 31.80
C VAL A 153 19.92 -8.37 31.89
N SER A 154 19.38 -9.47 31.39
CA SER A 154 20.03 -10.78 31.40
C SER A 154 20.01 -11.41 30.00
N ASP A 155 21.00 -12.25 29.72
CA ASP A 155 20.95 -13.14 28.56
C ASP A 155 20.07 -14.36 28.90
N LEU A 156 19.15 -14.75 28.02
CA LEU A 156 18.27 -15.89 28.25
C LEU A 156 18.71 -17.07 27.39
N TYR A 157 19.10 -18.16 28.03
CA TYR A 157 19.43 -19.41 27.38
C TYR A 157 18.25 -20.37 27.42
N PHE A 158 17.79 -20.76 26.24
CA PHE A 158 16.77 -21.78 26.05
C PHE A 158 17.47 -23.13 25.93
N THR A 159 16.99 -24.15 26.63
CA THR A 159 17.43 -25.53 26.44
C THR A 159 16.24 -26.42 26.15
N TYR A 160 16.35 -27.29 25.16
CA TYR A 160 15.25 -28.14 24.71
C TYR A 160 15.67 -29.61 24.64
N ASN A 161 14.82 -30.46 25.22
CA ASN A 161 15.00 -31.91 25.24
C ASN A 161 13.68 -32.59 24.92
N ASN A 162 13.69 -33.61 24.07
CA ASN A 162 12.49 -34.40 23.77
C ASN A 162 12.85 -35.89 23.65
N ARG A 163 12.38 -36.70 24.61
CA ARG A 163 12.67 -38.15 24.64
C ARG A 163 12.14 -38.91 23.42
N ASN A 164 11.12 -38.38 22.75
CA ASN A 164 10.49 -38.97 21.58
C ASN A 164 11.21 -38.58 20.26
N LEU A 165 12.07 -37.56 20.28
CA LEU A 165 12.84 -37.11 19.12
C LEU A 165 14.14 -37.93 19.01
N LYS A 166 14.03 -39.10 18.37
CA LYS A 166 15.15 -40.06 18.21
C LYS A 166 16.13 -39.70 17.11
N ASP A 167 15.63 -39.07 16.05
CA ASP A 167 16.44 -38.60 14.93
C ASP A 167 17.07 -37.27 15.30
N SER A 168 18.40 -37.21 15.32
CA SER A 168 19.16 -36.03 15.74
C SER A 168 19.04 -34.86 14.79
N LEU A 169 18.62 -35.09 13.53
CA LEU A 169 18.46 -34.04 12.51
C LEU A 169 17.04 -33.50 12.42
N LYS A 170 16.05 -34.18 13.02
CA LYS A 170 14.66 -33.73 13.00
C LYS A 170 14.44 -32.57 13.96
N ASN A 171 13.66 -31.61 13.49
CA ASN A 171 13.23 -30.45 14.25
C ASN A 171 12.08 -30.84 15.18
N GLY A 172 12.19 -30.51 16.47
CA GLY A 172 11.16 -30.81 17.47
C GLY A 172 10.26 -29.62 17.78
N LEU A 173 10.84 -28.43 17.82
CA LEU A 173 10.18 -27.20 18.25
C LEU A 173 10.66 -26.01 17.42
N MET A 174 9.76 -25.09 17.11
CA MET A 174 10.02 -23.87 16.33
C MET A 174 9.32 -22.69 16.99
N PHE A 175 9.97 -21.53 17.07
CA PHE A 175 9.40 -20.28 17.58
C PHE A 175 9.29 -19.23 16.49
N ASP A 176 8.27 -18.37 16.61
CA ASP A 176 8.16 -17.15 15.80
C ASP A 176 8.66 -15.95 16.61
N TRP A 177 8.02 -15.69 17.75
CA TRP A 177 8.33 -14.57 18.63
C TRP A 177 7.99 -14.86 20.10
N PHE A 178 8.53 -14.02 20.98
CA PHE A 178 8.39 -14.05 22.43
C PHE A 178 7.90 -12.68 22.94
N TYR A 179 7.04 -12.68 23.95
CA TYR A 179 6.53 -11.47 24.60
C TYR A 179 6.65 -11.62 26.12
N PHE A 180 7.64 -10.92 26.67
CA PHE A 180 7.90 -10.85 28.10
C PHE A 180 7.05 -9.74 28.71
N THR A 181 6.06 -10.12 29.52
CA THR A 181 5.04 -9.21 30.03
C THR A 181 4.72 -9.49 31.50
N SER A 182 3.81 -8.70 32.06
CA SER A 182 3.26 -8.92 33.40
C SER A 182 1.95 -9.71 33.29
N ALA A 183 1.49 -10.29 34.38
CA ALA A 183 0.19 -10.97 34.42
C ALA A 183 -0.95 -10.04 33.97
N PHE A 184 -1.94 -10.61 33.26
CA PHE A 184 -3.17 -9.91 32.90
C PHE A 184 -3.81 -9.29 34.17
N PRO A 185 -4.16 -7.98 34.14
CA PRO A 185 -4.55 -7.24 35.34
C PRO A 185 -5.91 -7.67 35.89
N GLY A 186 -6.21 -7.25 37.13
CA GLY A 186 -7.51 -7.45 37.75
C GLY A 186 -7.81 -8.88 38.24
N LYS A 187 -6.79 -9.71 38.49
CA LYS A 187 -7.00 -11.05 39.08
C LYS A 187 -7.79 -10.95 40.40
N GLY A 188 -8.91 -11.67 40.47
CA GLY A 188 -9.83 -11.66 41.62
C GLY A 188 -10.96 -10.63 41.54
N ARG A 189 -11.03 -9.86 40.45
CA ARG A 189 -12.17 -8.97 40.14
C ARG A 189 -13.29 -9.73 39.43
N ASP A 190 -14.49 -9.17 39.48
CA ASP A 190 -15.65 -9.70 38.77
C ASP A 190 -15.38 -9.76 37.27
N GLN A 191 -15.85 -10.81 36.60
CA GLN A 191 -15.67 -11.06 35.16
C GLN A 191 -14.20 -11.16 34.69
N TYR A 192 -13.23 -11.29 35.59
CA TYR A 192 -11.81 -11.43 35.22
C TYR A 192 -11.55 -12.54 34.20
N GLN A 193 -12.19 -13.71 34.36
CA GLN A 193 -11.97 -14.84 33.44
C GLN A 193 -12.52 -14.53 32.05
N GLU A 194 -13.69 -13.91 31.96
CA GLU A 194 -14.30 -13.50 30.69
C GLU A 194 -13.42 -12.45 29.98
N ALA A 195 -12.93 -11.44 30.71
CA ALA A 195 -12.00 -10.45 30.17
C ALA A 195 -10.69 -11.08 29.69
N LYS A 196 -10.14 -12.04 30.46
CA LYS A 196 -8.94 -12.77 30.06
C LYS A 196 -9.19 -13.62 28.81
N ASP A 197 -10.34 -14.27 28.71
CA ASP A 197 -10.71 -15.08 27.54
C ASP A 197 -10.88 -14.20 26.29
N LEU A 198 -11.50 -13.02 26.43
CA LEU A 198 -11.59 -12.02 25.36
C LEU A 198 -10.22 -11.54 24.91
N TYR A 199 -9.31 -11.27 25.84
CA TYR A 199 -7.92 -10.94 25.53
C TYR A 199 -7.26 -12.04 24.68
N TRP A 200 -7.39 -13.31 25.08
CA TRP A 200 -6.83 -14.45 24.35
C TRP A 200 -7.45 -14.64 22.97
N ASP A 201 -8.77 -14.52 22.86
CA ASP A 201 -9.48 -14.59 21.59
C ASP A 201 -8.99 -13.49 20.64
N LEU A 202 -8.80 -12.26 21.14
CA LEU A 202 -8.29 -11.14 20.35
C LEU A 202 -6.82 -11.29 19.93
N ILE A 203 -5.92 -11.75 20.80
CA ILE A 203 -4.51 -11.91 20.43
C ILE A 203 -4.27 -13.11 19.49
N THR A 204 -5.15 -14.11 19.49
CA THR A 204 -5.04 -15.30 18.64
C THR A 204 -5.91 -15.25 17.39
N ALA A 205 -6.81 -14.27 17.28
CA ALA A 205 -7.69 -14.08 16.13
C ALA A 205 -6.94 -13.99 14.80
N SER A 206 -7.54 -14.59 13.76
CA SER A 206 -7.11 -14.40 12.37
C SER A 206 -7.54 -13.00 11.92
N THR A 207 -6.58 -12.20 11.47
CA THR A 207 -6.79 -10.80 11.09
C THR A 207 -6.02 -10.51 9.81
N ASP A 208 -6.51 -9.57 9.00
CA ASP A 208 -5.67 -8.96 7.97
C ASP A 208 -4.52 -8.19 8.63
N GLN A 209 -3.34 -8.27 8.03
CA GLN A 209 -2.11 -7.71 8.58
C GLN A 209 -1.52 -6.70 7.61
N THR A 210 -1.18 -5.51 8.11
CA THR A 210 -0.49 -4.47 7.35
C THR A 210 0.87 -4.22 7.98
N PRO A 211 1.99 -4.39 7.25
CA PRO A 211 3.31 -4.03 7.78
C PRO A 211 3.34 -2.58 8.24
N ILE A 212 3.90 -2.33 9.42
CA ILE A 212 4.09 -1.01 10.00
C ILE A 212 5.54 -0.82 10.43
N MET A 213 5.92 0.44 10.66
CA MET A 213 7.20 0.77 11.27
C MET A 213 6.98 1.24 12.70
N GLN A 214 7.85 0.83 13.61
CA GLN A 214 7.87 1.30 14.99
C GLN A 214 9.29 1.68 15.41
N GLU A 215 9.45 2.50 16.45
CA GLU A 215 10.79 2.74 17.01
C GLU A 215 11.24 1.58 17.89
N ASN A 216 12.54 1.31 17.94
CA ASN A 216 13.08 0.39 18.93
C ASN A 216 12.82 0.91 20.35
N PRO A 217 12.48 0.02 21.31
CA PRO A 217 12.42 0.41 22.72
C PRO A 217 13.80 0.87 23.20
N ALA A 218 13.84 1.62 24.30
CA ALA A 218 15.06 2.28 24.78
C ALA A 218 16.24 1.30 25.00
N ASN A 219 15.97 0.09 25.48
CA ASN A 219 16.98 -0.95 25.69
C ASN A 219 17.54 -1.57 24.40
N TRP A 220 16.89 -1.36 23.26
CA TRP A 220 17.34 -1.81 21.94
C TRP A 220 17.64 -0.63 20.99
N MET A 221 17.79 0.57 21.55
CA MET A 221 18.06 1.75 20.76
C MET A 221 19.37 1.58 19.98
N ARG A 222 19.32 1.79 18.67
CA ARG A 222 20.49 1.65 17.79
C ARG A 222 21.33 2.92 17.86
N THR A 223 22.63 2.76 18.12
CA THR A 223 23.57 3.87 17.98
C THR A 223 23.81 4.15 16.50
N THR A 224 23.74 5.40 16.08
CA THR A 224 24.02 5.81 14.70
C THR A 224 25.45 6.31 14.58
N TYR A 225 26.19 5.78 13.63
CA TYR A 225 27.58 6.16 13.36
C TYR A 225 27.70 6.83 11.99
N VAL A 226 28.66 7.74 11.85
CA VAL A 226 29.18 8.14 10.55
C VAL A 226 30.17 7.08 10.10
N PHE A 227 30.07 6.62 8.86
CA PHE A 227 30.99 5.63 8.31
C PHE A 227 32.16 6.30 7.61
N ASP A 228 33.38 5.88 7.96
CA ASP A 228 34.60 6.44 7.39
C ASP A 228 34.66 6.14 5.89
N ARG A 229 34.58 7.21 5.07
CA ARG A 229 34.51 7.11 3.60
C ARG A 229 33.37 6.21 3.10
N GLY A 230 32.32 6.06 3.89
CA GLY A 230 31.18 5.19 3.56
C GLY A 230 31.40 3.69 3.80
N ASN A 231 32.53 3.28 4.39
CA ASN A 231 32.76 1.87 4.73
C ASN A 231 31.98 1.48 6.00
N TRP A 232 30.94 0.67 5.85
CA TRP A 232 30.08 0.22 6.96
C TRP A 232 30.80 -0.64 8.01
N LEU A 233 32.00 -1.16 7.71
CA LEU A 233 32.84 -1.88 8.67
C LEU A 233 33.66 -0.95 9.58
N THR A 234 33.74 0.34 9.26
CA THR A 234 34.56 1.31 9.98
C THR A 234 33.67 2.45 10.49
N HIS A 235 33.27 2.32 11.76
CA HIS A 235 32.51 3.34 12.45
C HIS A 235 33.43 4.49 12.90
N GLY A 236 33.06 5.71 12.52
CA GLY A 236 33.59 6.96 13.06
C GLY A 236 32.68 7.51 14.17
N ASP A 237 32.48 8.83 14.17
CA ASP A 237 31.73 9.52 15.22
C ASP A 237 30.25 9.08 15.31
N THR A 238 29.72 9.07 16.53
CA THR A 238 28.29 8.89 16.76
C THR A 238 27.51 10.15 16.43
N VAL A 239 26.30 10.00 15.92
CA VAL A 239 25.41 11.12 15.60
C VAL A 239 24.00 10.88 16.12
N THR A 240 23.37 11.95 16.58
CA THR A 240 21.96 11.95 16.95
C THR A 240 21.12 12.60 15.84
N ALA A 241 19.83 12.24 15.83
CA ALA A 241 18.86 12.83 14.93
C ALA A 241 18.90 14.37 14.97
N GLY A 242 18.74 14.97 13.80
CA GLY A 242 18.80 16.42 13.65
C GLY A 242 18.53 16.84 12.22
N VAL A 243 17.98 18.05 12.07
CA VAL A 243 17.62 18.64 10.78
C VAL A 243 18.74 19.56 10.28
N PRO A 244 18.80 19.87 8.97
CA PRO A 244 19.80 20.80 8.43
C PRO A 244 19.69 22.19 9.08
N ALA A 245 20.82 22.76 9.50
CA ALA A 245 20.85 24.02 10.26
C ALA A 245 20.35 25.26 9.49
N PHE A 246 20.31 25.20 8.15
CA PHE A 246 19.76 26.27 7.31
C PHE A 246 18.23 26.22 7.20
N MET A 247 17.59 25.15 7.71
CA MET A 247 16.13 25.03 7.80
C MET A 247 15.66 25.34 9.23
N ASN A 248 14.35 25.34 9.45
CA ASN A 248 13.78 25.52 10.78
C ASN A 248 14.30 24.45 11.75
N PRO A 249 14.57 24.79 13.03
CA PRO A 249 14.96 23.79 14.02
C PRO A 249 13.82 22.80 14.30
N LEU A 250 14.17 21.59 14.76
CA LEU A 250 13.19 20.64 15.27
C LEU A 250 12.57 21.21 16.57
N PRO A 251 11.23 21.30 16.68
CA PRO A 251 10.56 21.67 17.93
C PRO A 251 10.97 20.77 19.11
N VAL A 252 11.10 21.36 20.29
CA VAL A 252 11.61 20.69 21.51
C VAL A 252 10.60 19.67 22.07
N ASP A 253 9.32 19.90 21.82
CA ASP A 253 8.19 19.04 22.21
C ASP A 253 8.00 17.83 21.29
N LEU A 254 8.63 17.83 20.11
CA LEU A 254 8.57 16.70 19.20
C LEU A 254 9.66 15.66 19.50
N PRO A 255 9.33 14.36 19.39
CA PRO A 255 10.32 13.32 19.57
C PRO A 255 11.36 13.37 18.45
N ALA A 256 12.63 13.12 18.77
CA ALA A 256 13.72 13.04 17.80
C ALA A 256 13.73 11.71 17.02
N ASN A 257 12.58 11.34 16.45
CA ASN A 257 12.34 10.12 15.69
C ASN A 257 11.53 10.42 14.41
N ARG A 258 11.13 9.38 13.66
CA ARG A 258 10.43 9.57 12.37
C ARG A 258 9.10 10.31 12.50
N LEU A 259 8.39 10.14 13.60
CA LEU A 259 7.12 10.83 13.84
C LEU A 259 7.36 12.33 14.03
N GLY A 260 8.34 12.72 14.86
CA GLY A 260 8.70 14.13 15.00
C GLY A 260 9.27 14.74 13.71
N LEU A 261 10.03 13.97 12.94
CA LEU A 261 10.47 14.40 11.60
C LEU A 261 9.28 14.63 10.66
N ALA A 262 8.26 13.78 10.68
CA ALA A 262 7.06 13.94 9.86
C ALA A 262 6.29 15.21 10.24
N TYR A 263 6.11 15.48 11.54
CA TYR A 263 5.51 16.74 11.99
C TYR A 263 6.33 17.96 11.57
N TRP A 264 7.66 17.91 11.66
CA TRP A 264 8.55 18.98 11.20
C TRP A 264 8.52 19.20 9.68
N LEU A 265 8.40 18.12 8.90
CA LEU A 265 8.27 18.21 7.44
C LEU A 265 6.96 18.89 7.02
N ALA A 266 5.87 18.64 7.75
CA ALA A 266 4.55 19.22 7.47
C ALA A 266 4.26 20.50 8.31
N ASP A 267 5.24 21.01 9.05
CA ASP A 267 5.08 22.20 9.89
C ASP A 267 4.77 23.42 9.02
N ALA A 268 3.89 24.30 9.49
CA ALA A 268 3.49 25.51 8.77
C ALA A 268 4.66 26.48 8.50
N LYS A 269 5.76 26.38 9.26
CA LYS A 269 6.99 27.12 9.02
C LYS A 269 7.83 26.54 7.87
N ASN A 270 7.50 25.34 7.39
CA ASN A 270 8.19 24.64 6.31
C ASN A 270 7.31 24.56 5.04
N PRO A 271 7.39 25.55 4.13
CA PRO A 271 6.56 25.55 2.92
C PRO A 271 6.99 24.54 1.86
N LEU A 272 8.17 23.90 1.98
CA LEU A 272 8.73 23.06 0.93
C LEU A 272 7.82 21.87 0.61
N THR A 273 7.28 21.20 1.64
CA THR A 273 6.37 20.07 1.47
C THR A 273 5.12 20.46 0.71
N ALA A 274 4.51 21.61 1.05
CA ALA A 274 3.34 22.13 0.36
C ALA A 274 3.66 22.50 -1.10
N ARG A 275 4.79 23.18 -1.36
CA ARG A 275 5.24 23.53 -2.72
C ARG A 275 5.40 22.29 -3.60
N VAL A 276 6.09 21.27 -3.11
CA VAL A 276 6.29 20.00 -3.84
C VAL A 276 4.96 19.33 -4.13
N TYR A 277 4.06 19.26 -3.13
CA TYR A 277 2.76 18.63 -3.29
C TYR A 277 1.88 19.35 -4.32
N ILE A 278 1.77 20.67 -4.23
CA ILE A 278 0.99 21.49 -5.17
C ILE A 278 1.52 21.38 -6.58
N ASN A 279 2.84 21.38 -6.75
CA ASN A 279 3.42 21.26 -8.07
C ASN A 279 3.07 19.93 -8.75
N ARG A 280 2.99 18.84 -7.99
CA ARG A 280 2.49 17.55 -8.48
C ARG A 280 1.01 17.63 -8.87
N ILE A 281 0.16 18.25 -8.04
CA ILE A 281 -1.26 18.45 -8.38
C ILE A 281 -1.40 19.33 -9.63
N TRP A 282 -0.59 20.38 -9.74
CA TRP A 282 -0.56 21.29 -10.88
C TRP A 282 -0.18 20.54 -12.16
N GLU A 283 0.89 19.74 -12.12
CA GLU A 283 1.31 18.91 -13.24
C GLU A 283 0.22 17.91 -13.67
N GLN A 284 -0.48 17.28 -12.74
CA GLN A 284 -1.59 16.38 -13.09
C GLN A 284 -2.76 17.11 -13.78
N LEU A 285 -2.95 18.41 -13.50
CA LEU A 285 -4.00 19.22 -14.13
C LEU A 285 -3.56 19.84 -15.46
N PHE A 286 -2.31 20.27 -15.56
CA PHE A 286 -1.79 21.07 -16.68
C PHE A 286 -0.71 20.35 -17.51
N GLY A 287 -0.40 19.09 -17.23
CA GLY A 287 0.61 18.29 -17.93
C GLY A 287 2.07 18.62 -17.60
N VAL A 288 2.32 19.81 -17.04
CA VAL A 288 3.64 20.26 -16.59
C VAL A 288 3.51 20.99 -15.27
N GLY A 289 4.45 20.77 -14.35
CA GLY A 289 4.50 21.48 -13.08
C GLY A 289 4.92 22.93 -13.26
N LEU A 290 4.62 23.78 -12.28
CA LEU A 290 5.24 25.10 -12.15
C LEU A 290 6.77 24.97 -12.08
N VAL A 291 7.26 23.95 -11.37
CA VAL A 291 8.61 23.39 -11.45
C VAL A 291 8.52 22.15 -12.33
N GLU A 292 9.21 22.15 -13.47
CA GLU A 292 9.13 21.05 -14.44
C GLU A 292 9.73 19.75 -13.89
N THR A 293 10.83 19.86 -13.13
CA THR A 293 11.54 18.74 -12.51
C THR A 293 10.83 18.28 -11.23
N LEU A 294 9.81 17.41 -11.37
CA LEU A 294 9.03 16.89 -10.24
C LEU A 294 9.87 16.14 -9.19
N GLU A 295 11.00 15.59 -9.64
CA GLU A 295 11.99 14.86 -8.86
C GLU A 295 13.02 15.75 -8.16
N ASP A 296 13.16 17.02 -8.56
CA ASP A 296 14.19 17.91 -8.01
C ASP A 296 13.71 19.37 -7.92
N PHE A 297 13.55 19.83 -6.68
CA PHE A 297 13.23 21.22 -6.31
C PHE A 297 14.47 22.01 -5.87
N GLY A 298 15.65 21.38 -5.91
CA GLY A 298 16.93 21.92 -5.53
C GLY A 298 17.67 22.57 -6.71
N SER A 299 18.97 22.76 -6.53
CA SER A 299 19.82 23.52 -7.46
C SER A 299 20.10 22.84 -8.79
N GLN A 300 19.80 21.55 -8.94
CA GLN A 300 19.90 20.84 -10.22
C GLN A 300 18.57 20.80 -10.97
N GLY A 301 17.47 21.24 -10.33
CA GLY A 301 16.15 21.36 -10.94
C GLY A 301 15.98 22.64 -11.75
N ILE A 302 14.89 22.70 -12.52
CA ILE A 302 14.49 23.89 -13.27
C ILE A 302 13.73 24.84 -12.32
N PRO A 303 14.07 26.13 -12.23
CA PRO A 303 13.35 27.07 -11.37
C PRO A 303 11.87 27.19 -11.78
N PRO A 304 10.97 27.51 -10.84
CA PRO A 304 9.57 27.61 -11.17
C PRO A 304 9.29 28.73 -12.17
N VAL A 305 8.41 28.46 -13.13
CA VAL A 305 7.95 29.46 -14.11
C VAL A 305 7.28 30.64 -13.41
N ASN A 306 6.64 30.41 -12.26
CA ASN A 306 6.07 31.46 -11.42
C ASN A 306 6.18 31.11 -9.92
N GLN A 307 7.23 31.62 -9.27
CA GLN A 307 7.47 31.42 -7.84
C GLN A 307 6.36 31.98 -6.96
N ASN A 308 5.87 33.20 -7.25
CA ASN A 308 4.85 33.86 -6.44
C ASN A 308 3.52 33.07 -6.43
N LEU A 309 3.13 32.50 -7.56
CA LEU A 309 1.95 31.65 -7.65
C LEU A 309 2.15 30.35 -6.86
N LEU A 310 3.31 29.70 -6.99
CA LEU A 310 3.62 28.49 -6.23
C LEU A 310 3.56 28.75 -4.72
N ASP A 311 4.12 29.87 -4.28
CA ASP A 311 4.12 30.29 -2.88
C ASP A 311 2.73 30.64 -2.37
N HIS A 312 1.95 31.35 -3.18
CA HIS A 312 0.55 31.67 -2.87
C HIS A 312 -0.27 30.39 -2.69
N LEU A 313 -0.19 29.46 -3.63
CA LEU A 313 -0.91 28.18 -3.52
C LEU A 313 -0.44 27.38 -2.31
N ALA A 314 0.87 27.34 -2.03
CA ALA A 314 1.44 26.64 -0.87
C ALA A 314 0.93 27.21 0.44
N TRP A 315 0.91 28.53 0.54
CA TRP A 315 0.37 29.22 1.70
C TRP A 315 -1.13 28.92 1.88
N LYS A 316 -1.96 29.05 0.83
CA LYS A 316 -3.40 28.73 0.92
C LYS A 316 -3.63 27.27 1.30
N PHE A 317 -2.85 26.36 0.74
CA PHE A 317 -2.98 24.94 1.05
C PHE A 317 -2.72 24.61 2.52
N MET A 318 -1.71 25.23 3.12
CA MET A 318 -1.39 25.04 4.54
C MET A 318 -2.33 25.78 5.48
N HIS A 319 -2.74 27.01 5.15
CA HIS A 319 -3.42 27.92 6.08
C HIS A 319 -4.93 28.09 5.87
N ASP A 320 -5.39 28.08 4.62
CA ASP A 320 -6.82 28.28 4.30
C ASP A 320 -7.56 26.95 4.10
N PHE A 321 -6.83 25.92 3.62
CA PHE A 321 -7.40 24.64 3.21
C PHE A 321 -7.09 23.49 4.15
N ASP A 322 -6.26 23.70 5.19
CA ASP A 322 -5.85 22.66 6.14
C ASP A 322 -5.40 21.36 5.45
N TRP A 323 -4.55 21.50 4.43
CA TRP A 323 -4.05 20.38 3.61
C TRP A 323 -5.12 19.62 2.81
N SER A 324 -6.31 20.19 2.62
CA SER A 324 -7.39 19.59 1.83
C SER A 324 -7.11 19.64 0.33
N THR A 325 -6.73 18.48 -0.24
CA THR A 325 -6.54 18.31 -1.70
C THR A 325 -7.78 18.72 -2.48
N LYS A 326 -8.98 18.42 -1.98
CA LYS A 326 -10.24 18.74 -2.66
C LYS A 326 -10.48 20.25 -2.72
N ALA A 327 -10.16 20.99 -1.66
CA ALA A 327 -10.27 22.44 -1.66
C ALA A 327 -9.27 23.09 -2.62
N LEU A 328 -8.02 22.61 -2.62
CA LEU A 328 -6.99 23.04 -3.58
C LEU A 328 -7.43 22.81 -5.03
N LEU A 329 -7.89 21.59 -5.35
CA LEU A 329 -8.39 21.26 -6.69
C LEU A 329 -9.52 22.20 -7.10
N LYS A 330 -10.52 22.40 -6.23
CA LYS A 330 -11.63 23.34 -6.49
C LYS A 330 -11.12 24.76 -6.77
N TYR A 331 -10.14 25.24 -6.01
CA TYR A 331 -9.55 26.56 -6.20
C TYR A 331 -8.85 26.70 -7.56
N ILE A 332 -8.08 25.69 -7.96
CA ILE A 332 -7.38 25.68 -9.26
C ILE A 332 -8.37 25.59 -10.42
N VAL A 333 -9.32 24.64 -10.39
CA VAL A 333 -10.25 24.43 -11.52
C VAL A 333 -11.27 25.56 -11.69
N ALA A 334 -11.50 26.36 -10.65
CA ALA A 334 -12.32 27.57 -10.72
C ALA A 334 -11.55 28.81 -11.20
N SER A 335 -10.22 28.73 -11.35
CA SER A 335 -9.38 29.85 -11.80
C SER A 335 -9.67 30.25 -13.25
N ALA A 336 -9.28 31.47 -13.62
CA ALA A 336 -9.31 31.90 -15.02
C ALA A 336 -8.37 31.05 -15.89
N THR A 337 -7.19 30.69 -15.37
CA THR A 337 -6.18 29.88 -16.07
C THR A 337 -6.71 28.49 -16.44
N TYR A 338 -7.47 27.82 -15.56
CA TYR A 338 -8.03 26.51 -15.89
C TYR A 338 -9.22 26.60 -16.86
N ARG A 339 -10.03 27.66 -16.75
CA ARG A 339 -11.24 27.84 -17.57
C ARG A 339 -11.02 28.57 -18.88
N GLN A 340 -9.77 28.93 -19.20
CA GLN A 340 -9.46 29.62 -20.45
C GLN A 340 -9.72 28.73 -21.68
N SER A 341 -9.86 29.36 -22.84
CA SER A 341 -10.03 28.65 -24.11
C SER A 341 -8.75 27.87 -24.47
N SER A 342 -8.92 26.71 -25.12
CA SER A 342 -7.82 25.95 -25.74
C SER A 342 -7.43 26.47 -27.13
N PHE A 343 -8.18 27.44 -27.68
CA PHE A 343 -7.89 28.04 -28.98
C PHE A 343 -6.52 28.72 -29.00
N SER A 344 -5.74 28.47 -30.05
CA SER A 344 -4.40 29.02 -30.23
C SER A 344 -4.33 29.77 -31.55
N SER A 345 -3.88 31.02 -31.51
CA SER A 345 -3.51 31.80 -32.70
C SER A 345 -2.02 31.67 -32.99
N ASP A 346 -1.61 31.98 -34.23
CA ASP A 346 -0.20 32.02 -34.61
C ASP A 346 0.62 32.93 -33.70
N GLU A 347 0.04 34.05 -33.25
CA GLU A 347 0.69 34.96 -32.30
C GLU A 347 0.95 34.28 -30.94
N THR A 348 -0.06 33.57 -30.38
CA THR A 348 0.13 32.84 -29.12
C THR A 348 1.14 31.71 -29.23
N LEU A 349 1.15 30.98 -30.36
CA LEU A 349 2.11 29.92 -30.61
C LEU A 349 3.54 30.46 -30.75
N ASN A 350 3.72 31.62 -31.35
CA ASN A 350 5.04 32.26 -31.47
C ASN A 350 5.56 32.80 -30.13
N LYS A 351 4.68 33.30 -29.24
CA LYS A 351 5.08 33.84 -27.93
C LYS A 351 5.30 32.77 -26.86
N ASP A 352 4.55 31.68 -26.92
CA ASP A 352 4.61 30.60 -25.93
C ASP A 352 4.52 29.22 -26.62
N PRO A 353 5.56 28.86 -27.39
CA PRO A 353 5.54 27.63 -28.21
C PRO A 353 5.40 26.37 -27.34
N GLU A 354 6.04 26.35 -26.17
CA GLU A 354 6.04 25.22 -25.24
C GLU A 354 4.86 25.23 -24.24
N ASN A 355 3.97 26.22 -24.34
CA ASN A 355 2.86 26.45 -23.40
C ASN A 355 3.30 26.59 -21.93
N LYS A 356 4.51 27.12 -21.70
CA LYS A 356 5.10 27.29 -20.36
C LYS A 356 4.30 28.25 -19.50
N TYR A 357 3.71 29.28 -20.13
CA TYR A 357 2.91 30.28 -19.43
C TYR A 357 1.42 29.90 -19.37
N LEU A 358 1.06 28.71 -19.86
CA LEU A 358 -0.32 28.26 -20.02
C LEU A 358 -1.13 29.31 -20.77
N SER A 359 -0.63 29.76 -21.93
CA SER A 359 -1.37 30.64 -22.84
C SER A 359 -2.59 29.97 -23.47
N ARG A 360 -2.66 28.64 -23.37
CA ARG A 360 -3.74 27.76 -23.83
C ARG A 360 -3.85 26.55 -22.91
N SER A 361 -4.98 25.84 -23.00
CA SER A 361 -5.12 24.54 -22.33
C SER A 361 -4.10 23.53 -22.87
N PRO A 362 -3.40 22.79 -21.99
CA PRO A 362 -2.43 21.79 -22.41
C PRO A 362 -3.14 20.54 -22.92
N ARG A 363 -2.66 20.04 -24.07
CA ARG A 363 -3.17 18.83 -24.69
C ARG A 363 -2.39 17.62 -24.20
N VAL A 364 -2.99 16.81 -23.33
CA VAL A 364 -2.30 15.72 -22.61
C VAL A 364 -3.06 14.41 -22.72
N ARG A 365 -2.37 13.34 -23.15
CA ARG A 365 -2.91 11.98 -23.23
C ARG A 365 -3.28 11.49 -21.83
N LEU A 366 -4.49 10.97 -21.65
CA LEU A 366 -4.98 10.48 -20.36
C LEU A 366 -4.14 9.32 -19.84
N SER A 367 -3.96 9.18 -18.53
CA SER A 367 -3.25 8.02 -17.97
C SER A 367 -3.96 6.71 -18.31
N ALA A 368 -3.22 5.59 -18.25
CA ALA A 368 -3.78 4.25 -18.41
C ALA A 368 -5.05 4.01 -17.57
N GLU A 369 -5.01 4.46 -16.31
CA GLU A 369 -6.12 4.34 -15.37
C GLU A 369 -7.33 5.18 -15.82
N GLN A 370 -7.10 6.42 -16.28
CA GLN A 370 -8.15 7.31 -16.77
C GLN A 370 -8.80 6.79 -18.07
N ILE A 371 -8.01 6.29 -19.02
CA ILE A 371 -8.53 5.76 -20.30
C ILE A 371 -9.47 4.58 -20.02
N ARG A 372 -9.04 3.65 -19.16
CA ARG A 372 -9.87 2.51 -18.76
C ARG A 372 -11.14 2.95 -18.04
N ASP A 373 -11.01 3.80 -17.02
CA ASP A 373 -12.14 4.23 -16.20
C ASP A 373 -13.15 5.05 -17.04
N GLN A 374 -12.69 5.82 -18.01
CA GLN A 374 -13.54 6.57 -18.94
C GLN A 374 -14.33 5.64 -19.87
N ALA A 375 -13.71 4.60 -20.43
CA ALA A 375 -14.42 3.61 -21.24
C ALA A 375 -15.49 2.86 -20.43
N LEU A 376 -15.18 2.49 -19.18
CA LEU A 376 -16.15 1.85 -18.27
C LEU A 376 -17.28 2.81 -17.88
N MET A 377 -16.99 4.09 -17.65
CA MET A 377 -17.98 5.09 -17.29
C MET A 377 -18.96 5.33 -18.44
N VAL A 378 -18.45 5.60 -19.64
CA VAL A 378 -19.27 5.88 -20.84
C VAL A 378 -20.15 4.69 -21.20
N SER A 379 -19.60 3.47 -21.08
CA SER A 379 -20.35 2.24 -21.33
C SER A 379 -21.35 1.88 -20.22
N GLY A 380 -21.30 2.54 -19.06
CA GLY A 380 -22.14 2.22 -17.90
C GLY A 380 -21.76 0.91 -17.21
N LEU A 381 -20.51 0.45 -17.39
CA LEU A 381 -19.95 -0.71 -16.69
C LEU A 381 -19.26 -0.34 -15.37
N LEU A 382 -18.82 0.91 -15.22
CA LEU A 382 -18.01 1.33 -14.07
C LEU A 382 -18.68 1.00 -12.74
N ASN A 383 -17.98 0.21 -11.92
CA ASN A 383 -18.35 0.01 -10.53
C ASN A 383 -17.65 1.07 -9.65
N GLU A 384 -18.45 1.93 -9.02
CA GLU A 384 -17.99 3.05 -8.18
C GLU A 384 -17.71 2.65 -6.72
N GLU A 385 -17.80 1.37 -6.37
CA GLU A 385 -17.52 0.88 -5.03
C GLU A 385 -16.11 1.26 -4.56
N MET A 386 -16.07 2.00 -3.45
CA MET A 386 -14.85 2.50 -2.83
C MET A 386 -14.39 1.57 -1.70
N TYR A 387 -13.07 1.56 -1.46
CA TYR A 387 -12.38 0.78 -0.42
C TYR A 387 -12.43 -0.74 -0.65
N GLY A 388 -11.82 -1.51 0.24
CA GLY A 388 -11.71 -2.96 0.08
C GLY A 388 -10.53 -3.41 -0.80
N PRO A 389 -10.43 -4.71 -1.09
CA PRO A 389 -9.27 -5.30 -1.72
C PRO A 389 -9.17 -4.93 -3.21
N SER A 390 -7.97 -5.13 -3.76
CA SER A 390 -7.77 -5.05 -5.21
C SER A 390 -8.52 -6.16 -5.95
N VAL A 391 -8.91 -5.88 -7.18
CA VAL A 391 -9.60 -6.78 -8.10
C VAL A 391 -8.72 -7.17 -9.28
N MET A 392 -9.07 -8.26 -9.94
CA MET A 392 -8.37 -8.80 -11.09
C MET A 392 -9.34 -8.83 -12.27
N PRO A 393 -9.36 -7.79 -13.14
CA PRO A 393 -10.13 -7.82 -14.38
C PRO A 393 -9.70 -8.96 -15.30
N PHE A 394 -10.47 -9.27 -16.33
CA PHE A 394 -10.05 -10.27 -17.32
C PHE A 394 -8.63 -9.99 -17.84
N GLN A 395 -7.84 -11.05 -17.91
CA GLN A 395 -6.52 -11.08 -18.52
C GLN A 395 -6.34 -12.44 -19.21
N PRO A 396 -5.72 -12.50 -20.40
CA PRO A 396 -5.39 -13.77 -21.03
C PRO A 396 -4.55 -14.69 -20.13
N ASP A 397 -4.80 -16.00 -20.25
CA ASP A 397 -4.03 -17.02 -19.54
C ASP A 397 -2.53 -16.90 -19.81
N ARG A 398 -1.73 -17.37 -18.84
CA ARG A 398 -0.25 -17.49 -18.91
C ARG A 398 0.53 -16.19 -18.89
N ILE A 399 -0.11 -15.02 -18.83
CA ILE A 399 0.61 -13.77 -18.54
C ILE A 399 1.13 -13.79 -17.10
N TRP A 400 0.35 -14.38 -16.17
CA TRP A 400 0.69 -14.46 -14.75
C TRP A 400 1.17 -15.84 -14.31
N ASN A 401 2.37 -16.24 -14.74
CA ASN A 401 3.01 -17.47 -14.25
C ASN A 401 3.95 -17.14 -13.08
N SER A 402 3.51 -17.38 -11.85
CA SER A 402 4.33 -17.19 -10.64
C SER A 402 5.03 -18.49 -10.24
N PRO A 403 6.36 -18.65 -10.43
CA PRO A 403 7.03 -19.92 -10.15
C PRO A 403 7.25 -20.19 -8.66
N TYR A 404 7.06 -19.22 -7.76
CA TYR A 404 7.54 -19.31 -6.37
C TYR A 404 6.47 -19.33 -5.28
N ASN A 405 5.21 -18.92 -5.55
CA ASN A 405 4.21 -18.73 -4.49
C ASN A 405 2.80 -19.24 -4.80
N GLY A 406 2.61 -19.94 -5.94
CA GLY A 406 1.34 -20.56 -6.32
C GLY A 406 0.16 -19.60 -6.53
N ARG A 407 0.35 -18.28 -6.39
CA ARG A 407 -0.72 -17.30 -6.62
C ARG A 407 -1.14 -17.34 -8.10
N LYS A 408 -2.46 -17.31 -8.34
CA LYS A 408 -3.07 -17.25 -9.68
C LYS A 408 -3.91 -15.98 -9.90
N TRP A 409 -3.98 -15.52 -11.14
CA TRP A 409 -4.84 -14.42 -11.53
C TRP A 409 -6.25 -14.99 -11.59
N ILE A 410 -7.05 -14.68 -10.58
CA ILE A 410 -8.42 -15.17 -10.46
C ILE A 410 -9.30 -13.99 -10.86
N GLU A 411 -9.89 -14.10 -12.04
CA GLU A 411 -10.79 -13.06 -12.54
C GLU A 411 -11.88 -12.75 -11.53
N SER A 412 -12.05 -11.47 -11.23
CA SER A 412 -13.11 -10.99 -10.36
C SER A 412 -14.44 -11.02 -11.11
N THR A 413 -15.51 -11.43 -10.42
CA THR A 413 -16.85 -11.59 -11.02
C THR A 413 -17.84 -10.59 -10.44
N ASP A 414 -19.10 -10.67 -10.88
CA ASP A 414 -20.23 -9.95 -10.26
C ASP A 414 -20.08 -8.42 -10.27
N GLY A 415 -19.44 -7.88 -11.30
CA GLY A 415 -19.22 -6.45 -11.50
C GLY A 415 -17.98 -5.91 -10.78
N GLN A 416 -17.28 -6.72 -9.98
CA GLN A 416 -16.03 -6.33 -9.33
C GLN A 416 -14.90 -6.11 -10.35
N GLN A 417 -14.91 -6.82 -11.49
CA GLN A 417 -13.94 -6.62 -12.57
C GLN A 417 -13.97 -5.21 -13.17
N TYR A 418 -15.09 -4.48 -13.06
CA TYR A 418 -15.25 -3.13 -13.60
C TYR A 418 -15.02 -2.02 -12.57
N ARG A 419 -14.42 -2.35 -11.41
CA ARG A 419 -14.02 -1.30 -10.46
C ARG A 419 -12.97 -0.39 -11.08
N ARG A 420 -12.89 0.83 -10.56
CA ARG A 420 -11.89 1.84 -10.94
C ARG A 420 -10.50 1.20 -11.03
N ALA A 421 -9.73 1.61 -12.03
CA ALA A 421 -8.38 1.11 -12.31
C ALA A 421 -7.45 1.20 -11.10
N LEU A 422 -7.69 2.14 -10.19
CA LEU A 422 -7.03 2.25 -8.88
C LEU A 422 -7.06 0.94 -8.07
N TYR A 423 -8.14 0.17 -8.17
CA TYR A 423 -8.31 -1.12 -7.49
C TYR A 423 -7.78 -2.29 -8.30
N THR A 424 -7.29 -2.11 -9.52
CA THR A 424 -6.70 -3.21 -10.30
C THR A 424 -5.45 -3.73 -9.61
N TYR A 425 -5.38 -5.05 -9.40
CA TYR A 425 -4.28 -5.68 -8.70
C TYR A 425 -2.96 -5.45 -9.45
N TRP A 426 -1.98 -4.93 -8.72
CA TRP A 426 -0.68 -4.55 -9.28
C TRP A 426 0.43 -5.47 -8.77
N LYS A 427 0.78 -6.51 -9.54
CA LYS A 427 2.01 -7.26 -9.24
C LYS A 427 3.23 -6.47 -9.68
N ARG A 428 4.20 -6.36 -8.76
CA ARG A 428 5.48 -5.66 -8.98
C ARG A 428 6.13 -5.95 -10.33
N THR A 429 6.21 -7.23 -10.71
CA THR A 429 6.94 -7.72 -11.91
C THR A 429 6.05 -8.09 -13.10
N SER A 430 4.72 -7.97 -12.96
CA SER A 430 3.79 -8.26 -14.06
C SER A 430 2.50 -7.47 -13.84
N PRO A 431 2.52 -6.14 -14.05
CA PRO A 431 1.31 -5.32 -13.95
C PRO A 431 0.26 -5.67 -15.02
N TYR A 432 -0.91 -5.05 -14.94
CA TYR A 432 -1.98 -5.29 -15.91
C TYR A 432 -1.55 -4.86 -17.34
N PRO A 433 -1.69 -5.71 -18.37
CA PRO A 433 -0.98 -5.53 -19.65
C PRO A 433 -1.38 -4.26 -20.41
N SER A 434 -2.68 -3.98 -20.49
CA SER A 434 -3.15 -2.78 -21.21
C SER A 434 -2.66 -1.51 -20.55
N MET A 435 -2.50 -1.49 -19.22
CA MET A 435 -1.97 -0.32 -18.53
C MET A 435 -0.48 -0.09 -18.83
N LEU A 436 0.33 -1.16 -18.95
CA LEU A 436 1.74 -1.03 -19.32
C LEU A 436 1.93 -0.38 -20.69
N LEU A 437 1.07 -0.73 -21.65
CA LEU A 437 1.13 -0.14 -23.00
C LEU A 437 0.73 1.35 -23.01
N PHE A 438 -0.04 1.80 -22.01
CA PHE A 438 -0.37 3.21 -21.77
C PHE A 438 0.57 3.89 -20.74
N ASP A 439 1.86 3.54 -20.80
CA ASP A 439 2.94 4.14 -20.01
C ASP A 439 2.78 4.01 -18.48
N MET A 440 2.01 3.03 -18.00
CA MET A 440 2.04 2.68 -16.59
C MET A 440 3.37 2.01 -16.24
N MET A 441 3.99 2.43 -15.13
CA MET A 441 5.34 2.00 -14.75
C MET A 441 5.32 0.73 -13.90
N ALA A 442 6.14 -0.27 -14.20
CA ALA A 442 6.33 -1.37 -13.26
C ALA A 442 6.83 -0.86 -11.89
N ARG A 443 6.39 -1.48 -10.79
CA ARG A 443 6.79 -1.08 -9.42
C ARG A 443 8.16 -1.66 -9.02
N GLU A 444 9.00 -1.95 -10.00
CA GLU A 444 10.36 -2.46 -9.80
C GLU A 444 11.33 -1.33 -9.46
N VAL A 445 11.06 -0.13 -9.98
CA VAL A 445 11.84 1.08 -9.75
C VAL A 445 10.94 2.25 -9.37
N CYS A 446 11.43 3.12 -8.48
CA CYS A 446 10.72 4.35 -8.15
C CYS A 446 10.71 5.27 -9.38
N THR A 447 9.51 5.65 -9.84
CA THR A 447 9.36 6.54 -11.00
C THR A 447 8.67 7.83 -10.57
N PRO A 448 9.40 8.95 -10.42
CA PRO A 448 8.86 10.19 -9.89
C PRO A 448 7.93 10.93 -10.87
N ARG A 449 8.07 10.66 -12.17
CA ARG A 449 7.31 11.22 -13.29
C ARG A 449 7.02 10.15 -14.33
N ARG A 450 5.77 10.02 -14.78
CA ARG A 450 5.41 9.12 -15.89
C ARG A 450 5.69 9.81 -17.21
N ILE A 451 6.25 9.06 -18.16
CA ILE A 451 6.34 9.55 -19.54
C ILE A 451 4.97 9.50 -20.19
N ASN A 452 4.70 10.47 -21.07
CA ASN A 452 3.50 10.44 -21.88
C ASN A 452 3.84 10.23 -23.35
N THR A 453 3.60 9.01 -23.84
CA THR A 453 3.74 8.66 -25.25
C THR A 453 2.38 8.53 -25.93
N ASN A 454 2.37 8.73 -27.25
CA ASN A 454 1.23 8.45 -28.11
C ASN A 454 1.74 7.58 -29.26
N THR A 455 1.49 6.26 -29.17
CA THR A 455 2.04 5.27 -30.12
C THR A 455 0.92 4.53 -30.84
N PRO A 456 1.14 4.04 -32.08
CA PRO A 456 0.15 3.22 -32.77
C PRO A 456 -0.27 1.95 -32.00
N LEU A 457 0.62 1.40 -31.16
CA LEU A 457 0.31 0.25 -30.32
C LEU A 457 -0.79 0.56 -29.31
N GLN A 458 -0.83 1.77 -28.75
CA GLN A 458 -1.86 2.19 -27.81
C GLN A 458 -3.24 2.25 -28.48
N ALA A 459 -3.31 2.73 -29.72
CA ALA A 459 -4.54 2.66 -30.50
C ALA A 459 -4.99 1.20 -30.66
N LEU A 460 -4.08 0.29 -31.01
CA LEU A 460 -4.40 -1.14 -31.11
C LEU A 460 -4.90 -1.74 -29.78
N VAL A 461 -4.43 -1.27 -28.63
CA VAL A 461 -4.96 -1.74 -27.33
C VAL A 461 -6.44 -1.39 -27.17
N THR A 462 -6.82 -0.13 -27.41
CA THR A 462 -8.24 0.27 -27.30
C THR A 462 -9.15 -0.43 -28.32
N LEU A 463 -8.59 -0.88 -29.45
CA LEU A 463 -9.33 -1.64 -30.45
C LEU A 463 -9.49 -3.12 -30.11
N ASN A 464 -8.49 -3.73 -29.42
CA ASN A 464 -8.39 -5.19 -29.34
C ASN A 464 -8.41 -5.77 -27.92
N ASP A 465 -8.01 -5.01 -26.90
CA ASP A 465 -7.98 -5.53 -25.53
C ASP A 465 -9.41 -5.72 -25.01
N SER A 466 -9.62 -6.82 -24.30
CA SER A 466 -10.94 -7.32 -23.90
C SER A 466 -11.77 -6.29 -23.14
N VAL A 467 -11.13 -5.47 -22.29
CA VAL A 467 -11.87 -4.48 -21.50
C VAL A 467 -12.53 -3.42 -22.40
N TYR A 468 -11.87 -3.02 -23.49
CA TYR A 468 -12.40 -2.02 -24.42
C TYR A 468 -13.39 -2.63 -25.40
N VAL A 469 -13.17 -3.88 -25.83
CA VAL A 469 -14.13 -4.61 -26.68
C VAL A 469 -15.45 -4.82 -25.93
N GLU A 470 -15.37 -5.21 -24.67
CA GLU A 470 -16.54 -5.39 -23.80
C GLU A 470 -17.26 -4.07 -23.52
N ALA A 471 -16.50 -3.04 -23.14
CA ALA A 471 -17.05 -1.70 -22.95
C ALA A 471 -17.72 -1.18 -24.22
N ALA A 472 -17.12 -1.40 -25.39
CA ALA A 472 -17.69 -0.99 -26.67
C ALA A 472 -18.98 -1.75 -26.97
N ALA A 473 -19.04 -3.05 -26.65
CA ALA A 473 -20.24 -3.84 -26.81
C ALA A 473 -21.40 -3.35 -25.93
N ARG A 474 -21.10 -2.98 -24.68
CA ARG A 474 -22.11 -2.40 -23.78
C ARG A 474 -22.52 -0.99 -24.24
N PHE A 475 -21.56 -0.18 -24.65
CA PHE A 475 -21.81 1.19 -25.13
C PHE A 475 -22.65 1.20 -26.42
N ALA A 476 -22.41 0.27 -27.34
CA ALA A 476 -23.25 0.08 -28.53
C ALA A 476 -24.72 -0.17 -28.18
N LYS A 477 -24.98 -1.05 -27.20
CA LYS A 477 -26.36 -1.28 -26.71
C LYS A 477 -26.95 -0.01 -26.11
N CYS A 478 -26.19 0.72 -25.31
CA CYS A 478 -26.63 1.99 -24.74
C CYS A 478 -27.01 3.03 -25.82
N MET A 479 -26.20 3.15 -26.88
CA MET A 479 -26.54 4.03 -28.02
C MET A 479 -27.84 3.62 -28.71
N ILE A 480 -28.07 2.32 -28.90
CA ILE A 480 -29.29 1.80 -29.54
C ILE A 480 -30.52 2.02 -28.64
N ASP A 481 -30.39 1.72 -27.35
CA ASP A 481 -31.51 1.72 -26.40
C ASP A 481 -31.95 3.15 -26.02
N GLU A 482 -30.99 4.08 -25.87
CA GLU A 482 -31.23 5.43 -25.36
C GLU A 482 -31.09 6.53 -26.42
N GLY A 483 -30.48 6.22 -27.57
CA GLY A 483 -30.14 7.20 -28.59
C GLY A 483 -31.25 7.52 -29.59
N GLY A 484 -32.37 6.79 -29.57
CA GLY A 484 -33.51 7.04 -30.45
C GLY A 484 -33.66 6.02 -31.58
N SER A 485 -34.55 6.31 -32.52
CA SER A 485 -35.04 5.34 -33.51
C SER A 485 -34.24 5.25 -34.80
N ASN A 486 -33.36 6.20 -35.07
CA ASN A 486 -32.52 6.23 -36.28
C ASN A 486 -31.03 6.29 -35.93
N LEU A 487 -30.19 5.93 -36.90
CA LEU A 487 -28.74 5.85 -36.72
C LEU A 487 -28.12 7.19 -36.29
N GLU A 488 -28.52 8.30 -36.92
CA GLU A 488 -27.93 9.60 -36.60
C GLU A 488 -28.16 10.01 -35.15
N ASP A 489 -29.38 9.80 -34.63
CA ASP A 489 -29.71 10.14 -33.25
C ASP A 489 -28.89 9.28 -32.27
N GLN A 490 -28.67 8.00 -32.60
CA GLN A 490 -27.82 7.10 -31.81
C GLN A 490 -26.35 7.55 -31.79
N LEU A 491 -25.81 7.97 -32.95
CA LEU A 491 -24.45 8.51 -33.06
C LEU A 491 -24.28 9.83 -32.30
N LYS A 492 -25.24 10.75 -32.44
CA LYS A 492 -25.29 12.03 -31.71
C LYS A 492 -25.35 11.78 -30.20
N TYR A 493 -26.20 10.85 -29.76
CA TYR A 493 -26.29 10.45 -28.36
C TYR A 493 -24.95 9.92 -27.84
N GLY A 494 -24.31 8.99 -28.57
CA GLY A 494 -23.03 8.40 -28.17
C GLY A 494 -21.92 9.46 -28.04
N TYR A 495 -21.79 10.34 -29.02
CA TYR A 495 -20.79 11.41 -29.01
C TYR A 495 -21.01 12.38 -27.85
N ARG A 496 -22.27 12.77 -27.60
CA ARG A 496 -22.64 13.62 -26.47
C ARG A 496 -22.38 12.96 -25.13
N LYS A 497 -22.64 11.65 -25.00
CA LYS A 497 -22.36 10.89 -23.76
C LYS A 497 -20.88 10.83 -23.43
N MET A 498 -20.02 10.74 -24.44
CA MET A 498 -18.57 10.71 -24.30
C MET A 498 -17.96 12.07 -24.00
N LEU A 499 -18.34 13.09 -24.78
CA LEU A 499 -17.61 14.35 -24.87
C LEU A 499 -18.39 15.55 -24.34
N PHE A 500 -19.64 15.34 -23.92
CA PHE A 500 -20.57 16.40 -23.47
C PHE A 500 -20.74 17.53 -24.49
N LYS A 501 -20.63 17.20 -25.78
CA LYS A 501 -20.75 18.11 -26.93
C LYS A 501 -21.59 17.48 -28.02
N GLU A 502 -22.21 18.31 -28.85
CA GLU A 502 -22.84 17.84 -30.08
C GLU A 502 -21.76 17.43 -31.10
N ILE A 503 -22.06 16.39 -31.87
CA ILE A 503 -21.14 15.88 -32.90
C ILE A 503 -21.13 16.85 -34.09
N PRO A 504 -19.94 17.29 -34.56
CA PRO A 504 -19.82 18.03 -35.81
C PRO A 504 -20.28 17.21 -37.03
N ASP A 505 -20.89 17.88 -38.02
CA ASP A 505 -21.47 17.22 -39.20
C ASP A 505 -20.44 16.41 -40.00
N ASP A 506 -19.19 16.90 -40.11
CA ASP A 506 -18.10 16.19 -40.79
C ASP A 506 -17.79 14.84 -40.11
N LYS A 507 -17.77 14.80 -38.77
CA LYS A 507 -17.56 13.56 -38.02
C LYS A 507 -18.77 12.64 -38.06
N LEU A 508 -19.98 13.19 -38.01
CA LEU A 508 -21.21 12.42 -38.15
C LEU A 508 -21.26 11.70 -39.50
N ASN A 509 -20.88 12.39 -40.58
CA ASN A 509 -20.80 11.81 -41.91
C ASN A 509 -19.78 10.67 -41.96
N VAL A 510 -18.58 10.84 -41.38
CA VAL A 510 -17.57 9.78 -41.32
C VAL A 510 -18.06 8.54 -40.57
N LEU A 511 -18.74 8.70 -39.42
CA LEU A 511 -19.29 7.56 -38.67
C LEU A 511 -20.46 6.88 -39.40
N THR A 512 -21.28 7.66 -40.09
CA THR A 512 -22.40 7.14 -40.92
C THR A 512 -21.87 6.35 -42.11
N ASP A 513 -20.87 6.87 -42.82
CA ASP A 513 -20.20 6.18 -43.92
C ASP A 513 -19.52 4.90 -43.45
N LEU A 514 -18.86 4.97 -42.29
CA LEU A 514 -18.24 3.81 -41.66
C LEU A 514 -19.28 2.73 -41.33
N TYR A 515 -20.44 3.11 -40.78
CA TYR A 515 -21.56 2.17 -40.54
C TYR A 515 -22.08 1.54 -41.84
N ALA A 516 -22.22 2.33 -42.91
CA ALA A 516 -22.74 1.88 -44.20
C ALA A 516 -21.79 0.91 -44.91
N ASN A 517 -20.47 1.15 -44.83
CA ASN A 517 -19.45 0.39 -45.54
C ASN A 517 -18.99 -0.89 -44.82
N MET A 518 -19.41 -1.11 -43.57
CA MET A 518 -19.08 -2.34 -42.85
C MET A 518 -19.88 -3.53 -43.36
N SER A 519 -19.19 -4.55 -43.86
CA SER A 519 -19.76 -5.90 -43.98
C SER A 519 -19.78 -6.56 -42.59
N ALA A 520 -20.95 -6.97 -42.11
CA ALA A 520 -21.05 -7.71 -40.86
C ALA A 520 -20.25 -9.03 -40.99
N ASN A 521 -19.14 -9.16 -40.25
CA ASN A 521 -18.33 -10.37 -40.28
C ASN A 521 -19.14 -11.52 -39.62
N PRO A 522 -19.43 -12.64 -40.32
CA PRO A 522 -20.38 -13.65 -39.87
C PRO A 522 -19.89 -14.54 -38.71
N ASP A 523 -18.67 -14.38 -38.21
CA ASP A 523 -18.06 -15.28 -37.19
C ASP A 523 -18.60 -15.11 -35.76
N SER A 524 -19.64 -14.30 -35.53
CA SER A 524 -20.22 -14.14 -34.19
C SER A 524 -21.48 -14.99 -34.02
N LYS A 525 -21.59 -15.72 -32.90
CA LYS A 525 -22.77 -16.50 -32.43
C LYS A 525 -24.06 -15.67 -32.23
N GLU A 526 -24.13 -14.46 -32.77
CA GLU A 526 -25.25 -13.53 -32.64
C GLU A 526 -26.30 -13.73 -33.74
N GLU A 527 -27.53 -13.30 -33.47
CA GLU A 527 -28.68 -13.48 -34.36
C GLU A 527 -28.41 -12.87 -35.75
N MET A 528 -28.73 -13.62 -36.80
CA MET A 528 -28.57 -13.19 -38.21
C MET A 528 -29.71 -12.27 -38.69
N ASN A 529 -30.46 -11.66 -37.76
CA ASN A 529 -31.54 -10.73 -38.07
C ASN A 529 -31.02 -9.28 -38.19
N ASN A 530 -31.85 -8.38 -38.72
CA ASN A 530 -31.49 -6.97 -38.93
C ASN A 530 -31.05 -6.27 -37.62
N ALA A 531 -31.64 -6.66 -36.48
CA ALA A 531 -31.27 -6.12 -35.17
C ALA A 531 -29.86 -6.56 -34.74
N GLY A 532 -29.51 -7.83 -34.97
CA GLY A 532 -28.18 -8.38 -34.74
C GLY A 532 -27.13 -7.77 -35.68
N GLU A 533 -27.46 -7.53 -36.95
CA GLU A 533 -26.57 -6.82 -37.88
C GLU A 533 -26.31 -5.38 -37.43
N HIS A 534 -27.37 -4.65 -37.06
CA HIS A 534 -27.25 -3.29 -36.54
C HIS A 534 -26.38 -3.24 -35.27
N LEU A 535 -26.60 -4.14 -34.31
CA LEU A 535 -25.79 -4.23 -33.11
C LEU A 535 -24.31 -4.50 -33.44
N ARG A 536 -23.99 -5.43 -34.34
CA ARG A 536 -22.61 -5.73 -34.75
C ARG A 536 -21.90 -4.50 -35.32
N LYS A 537 -22.56 -3.77 -36.22
CA LYS A 537 -22.03 -2.51 -36.78
C LYS A 537 -21.83 -1.45 -35.70
N MET A 538 -22.81 -1.30 -34.80
CA MET A 538 -22.72 -0.35 -33.69
C MET A 538 -21.59 -0.68 -32.70
N LYS A 539 -21.22 -1.96 -32.49
CA LYS A 539 -20.04 -2.31 -31.68
C LYS A 539 -18.74 -1.78 -32.27
N ILE A 540 -18.58 -1.86 -33.59
CA ILE A 540 -17.38 -1.35 -34.27
C ILE A 540 -17.37 0.18 -34.21
N ILE A 541 -18.53 0.82 -34.38
CA ILE A 541 -18.66 2.28 -34.19
C ILE A 541 -18.29 2.68 -32.75
N ALA A 542 -18.83 2.00 -31.74
CA ALA A 542 -18.52 2.26 -30.33
C ALA A 542 -17.02 2.10 -30.04
N ASN A 543 -16.39 1.06 -30.62
CA ASN A 543 -14.96 0.81 -30.46
C ASN A 543 -14.10 1.88 -31.18
N THR A 544 -14.52 2.31 -32.37
CA THR A 544 -13.90 3.42 -33.12
C THR A 544 -14.01 4.73 -32.34
N MET A 545 -15.18 4.99 -31.76
CA MET A 545 -15.43 6.12 -30.88
C MET A 545 -14.51 6.15 -29.66
N PHE A 546 -14.21 4.97 -29.08
CA PHE A 546 -13.24 4.86 -27.99
C PHE A 546 -11.79 5.17 -28.39
N ASN A 547 -11.48 5.08 -29.68
CA ASN A 547 -10.17 5.40 -30.23
C ASN A 547 -10.03 6.87 -30.64
N LEU A 548 -11.10 7.68 -30.54
CA LEU A 548 -11.03 9.09 -30.89
C LEU A 548 -9.99 9.80 -30.02
N ASP A 549 -9.14 10.59 -30.68
CA ASP A 549 -8.13 11.39 -30.02
C ASP A 549 -8.71 12.28 -28.90
N GLU A 550 -9.89 12.84 -29.13
CA GLU A 550 -10.63 13.69 -28.19
C GLU A 550 -11.10 12.96 -26.93
N LEU A 551 -11.23 11.62 -27.02
CA LEU A 551 -11.61 10.80 -25.88
C LEU A 551 -10.38 10.40 -25.06
N VAL A 552 -9.29 10.04 -25.72
CA VAL A 552 -8.06 9.58 -25.05
C VAL A 552 -7.13 10.73 -24.62
N THR A 553 -7.43 11.96 -25.03
CA THR A 553 -6.63 13.16 -24.75
C THR A 553 -7.48 14.23 -24.07
N LYS A 554 -6.96 14.80 -22.99
CA LYS A 554 -7.50 16.00 -22.36
C LYS A 554 -7.16 17.22 -23.22
N ASN A 555 -8.16 18.05 -23.52
CA ASN A 555 -8.05 19.30 -24.27
C ASN A 555 -8.55 20.50 -23.46
#